data_AF-A0A914PE60-F1
#
_entry.id   AF-A0A914PE60-F1
#
_cell.length_a   1.000
_cell.length_b   1.000
_cell.length_c   1.000
_cell.angle_alpha   90.00
_cell.angle_beta   90.00
_cell.angle_gamma   90.00
#
_symmetry.space_group_name_H-M   'P 1'
#
loop_
_entity.id
_entity.type
_entity.pdbx_description
1 polymer ?
#
loop_
_entity_poly.entity_id
_entity_poly.type
_entity_poly.pdbx_seq_one_letter_code
_entity_poly.pdbx_strand_id
1 'polypeptide(L)'
;MKAGTWSWIDKSSFDFNNWVNGEPRNSSDSNCGAALIRGGKWITDNCNKLKQFVCEYNTSISSTSVEVKSDPPKCPESWVYYNTTGFCYKLIRPNTTWHIAEALCVKENAHLASIHSYSENLFITCKRFLQPYTTL
;
A
#
# COMPACT_ATOMS: atom_id res chain seq x y z
N MET A 1 -24.97 -17.36 0.76
CA MET A 1 -23.73 -17.54 -0.03
C MET A 1 -22.65 -16.72 0.66
N LYS A 2 -21.60 -17.33 1.23
CA LYS A 2 -20.46 -16.58 1.78
C LYS A 2 -19.50 -16.26 0.63
N ALA A 3 -19.18 -14.99 0.46
CA ALA A 3 -18.15 -14.50 -0.46
C ALA A 3 -16.76 -15.00 -0.02
N GLY A 4 -15.83 -15.13 -0.97
CA GLY A 4 -14.43 -15.37 -0.70
C GLY A 4 -13.87 -14.31 0.26
N THR A 5 -13.14 -14.74 1.27
CA THR A 5 -12.53 -13.86 2.27
C THR A 5 -11.39 -13.10 1.61
N TRP A 6 -11.49 -11.77 1.51
CA TRP A 6 -10.40 -10.93 1.05
C TRP A 6 -9.24 -10.97 2.04
N SER A 7 -8.02 -10.95 1.54
CA SER A 7 -6.80 -10.98 2.33
C SER A 7 -5.75 -10.06 1.72
N TRP A 8 -4.91 -9.49 2.57
CA TRP A 8 -3.72 -8.75 2.15
C TRP A 8 -2.58 -9.70 1.79
N ILE A 9 -1.70 -9.29 0.87
CA ILE A 9 -0.58 -10.13 0.39
C ILE A 9 0.51 -10.33 1.44
N ASP A 10 0.68 -9.35 2.32
CA ASP A 10 1.58 -9.39 3.47
C ASP A 10 1.07 -10.31 4.61
N LYS A 11 -0.12 -10.91 4.44
CA LYS A 11 -0.80 -11.79 5.41
C LYS A 11 -1.27 -11.09 6.69
N SER A 12 -1.31 -9.76 6.71
CA SER A 12 -1.92 -8.99 7.78
C SER A 12 -3.43 -9.24 7.88
N SER A 13 -4.03 -8.87 9.01
CA SER A 13 -5.47 -9.02 9.24
C SER A 13 -6.30 -8.15 8.29
N PHE A 14 -7.36 -8.72 7.74
CA PHE A 14 -8.37 -7.95 6.99
C PHE A 14 -9.44 -7.39 7.96
N ASP A 15 -9.06 -6.38 8.74
CA ASP A 15 -9.86 -5.78 9.82
C ASP A 15 -10.49 -4.43 9.44
N PHE A 16 -9.93 -3.75 8.45
CA PHE A 16 -10.47 -2.53 7.88
C PHE A 16 -10.88 -2.74 6.42
N ASN A 17 -11.95 -2.07 6.00
CA ASN A 17 -12.32 -2.01 4.60
C ASN A 17 -12.90 -0.66 4.22
N ASN A 18 -12.62 -0.22 2.99
CA ASN A 18 -13.17 1.01 2.43
C ASN A 18 -13.78 0.82 1.05
N TRP A 19 -14.41 -0.34 0.82
CA TRP A 19 -15.08 -0.66 -0.45
C TRP A 19 -16.13 0.39 -0.84
N VAL A 20 -16.30 0.61 -2.14
CA VAL A 20 -17.47 1.29 -2.71
C VAL A 20 -18.72 0.45 -2.41
N ASN A 21 -19.87 1.09 -2.24
CA ASN A 21 -21.14 0.39 -2.06
C ASN A 21 -21.37 -0.61 -3.21
N GLY A 22 -21.60 -1.88 -2.87
CA GLY A 22 -21.77 -2.96 -3.84
C GLY A 22 -20.48 -3.70 -4.24
N GLU A 23 -19.33 -3.28 -3.71
CA GLU A 23 -18.08 -4.03 -3.76
C GLU A 23 -17.83 -4.76 -2.43
N PRO A 24 -17.05 -5.86 -2.42
CA PRO A 24 -16.45 -6.51 -3.57
C PRO A 24 -17.46 -7.30 -4.41
N ARG A 25 -17.39 -7.19 -5.74
CA ARG A 25 -18.21 -8.00 -6.65
C ARG A 25 -17.72 -9.44 -6.72
N ASN A 26 -18.66 -10.38 -6.76
CA ASN A 26 -18.39 -11.79 -7.06
C ASN A 26 -18.24 -12.00 -8.58
N SER A 27 -17.28 -11.34 -9.23
CA SER A 27 -17.11 -11.43 -10.68
C SER A 27 -15.78 -12.09 -11.05
N SER A 28 -15.80 -13.40 -11.36
CA SER A 28 -14.67 -14.19 -11.89
C SER A 28 -13.42 -14.38 -11.00
N ASP A 29 -12.64 -15.39 -11.34
CA ASP A 29 -11.56 -16.00 -10.54
C ASP A 29 -10.27 -15.16 -10.36
N SER A 30 -10.21 -13.90 -10.84
CA SER A 30 -8.99 -13.06 -10.73
C SER A 30 -9.30 -11.58 -10.45
N ASN A 31 -9.87 -11.32 -9.27
CA ASN A 31 -10.09 -9.94 -8.80
C ASN A 31 -8.98 -9.52 -7.84
N CYS A 32 -8.45 -8.31 -8.07
CA CYS A 32 -7.56 -7.62 -7.17
C CYS A 32 -8.24 -6.36 -6.63
N GLY A 33 -7.85 -5.93 -5.43
CA GLY A 33 -8.32 -4.67 -4.84
C GLY A 33 -7.55 -3.49 -5.42
N ALA A 34 -8.26 -2.40 -5.72
CA ALA A 34 -7.64 -1.13 -6.10
C ALA A 34 -8.32 0.04 -5.38
N ALA A 35 -7.50 0.97 -4.87
CA ALA A 35 -8.00 2.21 -4.29
C ALA A 35 -8.20 3.30 -5.36
N LEU A 36 -9.35 3.96 -5.32
CA LEU A 36 -9.61 5.16 -6.09
C LEU A 36 -8.93 6.35 -5.40
N ILE A 37 -8.03 7.02 -6.12
CA ILE A 37 -7.34 8.22 -5.60
C ILE A 37 -8.35 9.28 -5.14
N ARG A 38 -9.45 9.45 -5.87
CA ARG A 38 -10.54 10.33 -5.45
C ARG A 38 -11.42 9.62 -4.42
N GLY A 39 -11.42 10.13 -3.19
CA GLY A 39 -12.26 9.64 -2.10
C GLY A 39 -11.74 8.39 -1.39
N GLY A 40 -10.63 7.80 -1.86
CA GLY A 40 -9.93 6.70 -1.21
C GLY A 40 -10.72 5.39 -1.13
N LYS A 41 -11.85 5.28 -1.85
CA LYS A 41 -12.72 4.10 -1.85
C LYS A 41 -12.13 2.97 -2.69
N TRP A 42 -12.42 1.73 -2.34
CA TRP A 42 -11.84 0.57 -3.01
C TRP A 42 -12.83 -0.08 -3.97
N ILE A 43 -12.31 -0.58 -5.07
CA ILE A 43 -13.06 -1.34 -6.07
C ILE A 43 -12.36 -2.66 -6.35
N THR A 44 -13.13 -3.66 -6.76
CA THR A 44 -12.55 -4.85 -7.38
C THR A 44 -12.26 -4.57 -8.83
N ASP A 45 -11.10 -5.02 -9.31
CA ASP A 45 -10.74 -4.88 -10.72
C ASP A 45 -9.85 -6.04 -11.18
N ASN A 46 -9.74 -6.20 -12.49
CA ASN A 46 -8.90 -7.23 -13.09
C ASN A 46 -7.42 -6.99 -12.73
N CYS A 47 -6.76 -8.00 -12.16
CA CYS A 47 -5.36 -7.94 -11.72
C CYS A 47 -4.36 -7.59 -12.84
N ASN A 48 -4.73 -7.80 -14.12
CA ASN A 48 -3.90 -7.49 -15.28
C ASN A 48 -4.07 -6.06 -15.80
N LYS A 49 -4.96 -5.25 -15.22
CA LYS A 49 -5.03 -3.83 -15.57
C LYS A 49 -3.84 -3.08 -15.00
N LEU A 50 -3.24 -2.24 -15.83
CA LEU A 50 -2.07 -1.45 -15.46
C LEU A 50 -2.48 -0.31 -14.51
N LYS A 51 -1.87 -0.26 -13.32
CA LYS A 51 -2.14 0.75 -12.29
C LYS A 51 -0.84 1.20 -11.62
N GLN A 52 -0.86 2.42 -11.09
CA GLN A 52 0.12 2.84 -10.09
C GLN A 52 -0.13 2.06 -8.79
N PHE A 53 0.89 1.95 -7.96
CA PHE A 53 0.82 1.16 -6.75
C PHE A 53 1.66 1.77 -5.63
N VAL A 54 1.34 1.39 -4.40
CA VAL A 54 2.03 1.84 -3.20
C VAL A 54 2.65 0.62 -2.55
N CYS A 55 3.95 0.67 -2.31
CA CYS A 55 4.63 -0.31 -1.48
C CYS A 55 4.63 0.14 -0.03
N GLU A 56 4.58 -0.82 0.89
CA GLU A 56 4.71 -0.66 2.32
C GLU A 56 5.91 -1.47 2.82
N TYR A 57 6.75 -0.81 3.60
CA TYR A 57 7.94 -1.38 4.21
C TYR A 57 7.82 -1.34 5.73
N ASN A 58 7.95 -2.52 6.34
CA ASN A 58 7.90 -2.69 7.79
C ASN A 58 9.24 -2.32 8.44
N THR A 59 9.25 -1.22 9.21
CA THR A 59 10.45 -0.70 9.87
C THR A 59 10.98 -1.59 11.01
N SER A 60 10.14 -2.47 11.56
CA SER A 60 10.55 -3.42 12.62
C SER A 60 11.54 -4.47 12.10
N ILE A 61 11.57 -4.73 10.79
CA ILE A 61 12.51 -5.66 10.16
C ILE A 61 13.91 -5.04 10.03
N SER A 62 14.00 -3.71 9.92
CA SER A 62 15.27 -2.97 9.78
C SER A 62 15.92 -2.59 11.11
N SER A 63 15.29 -2.92 12.24
CA SER A 63 15.77 -2.61 13.58
C SER A 63 16.92 -3.54 13.99
N THR A 64 17.97 -3.64 13.17
CA THR A 64 19.27 -4.17 13.58
C THR A 64 20.08 -2.96 14.07
N SER A 65 19.93 -2.66 15.35
CA SER A 65 20.47 -1.47 16.03
C SER A 65 21.99 -1.41 15.94
N VAL A 66 22.53 -0.48 15.15
CA VAL A 66 23.84 0.12 15.41
C VAL A 66 23.58 1.47 16.05
N GLU A 67 23.93 1.60 17.33
CA GLU A 67 23.84 2.84 18.09
C GLU A 67 24.74 3.92 17.47
N VAL A 68 24.15 4.81 16.67
CA VAL A 68 24.81 6.04 16.21
C VAL A 68 24.08 7.23 16.86
N LYS A 69 24.84 8.15 17.47
CA LYS A 69 24.40 9.30 18.27
C LYS A 69 23.67 10.41 17.49
N SER A 70 22.95 10.07 16.42
CA SER A 70 22.02 10.93 15.70
C SER A 70 20.87 10.04 15.25
N ASP A 71 19.62 10.43 15.51
CA ASP A 71 18.45 9.63 15.14
C ASP A 71 18.55 9.18 13.67
N PRO A 72 18.77 7.88 13.39
CA PRO A 72 18.90 7.43 12.01
C PRO A 72 17.60 7.66 11.25
N PRO A 73 17.65 7.88 9.93
CA PRO A 73 16.45 8.03 9.13
C PRO A 73 15.58 6.78 9.28
N LYS A 74 14.31 6.99 9.66
CA LYS A 74 13.36 5.89 9.96
C LYS A 74 13.00 5.03 8.74
N CYS A 75 13.23 5.54 7.53
CA CYS A 75 12.94 4.89 6.27
C CYS A 75 14.12 4.95 5.30
N PRO A 76 14.21 4.02 4.34
CA PRO A 76 15.14 4.15 3.22
C PRO A 76 14.88 5.41 2.38
N GLU A 77 15.84 5.78 1.54
CA GLU A 77 15.71 6.94 0.64
C GLU A 77 14.47 6.82 -0.26
N SER A 78 13.76 7.94 -0.48
CA SER A 78 12.52 8.02 -1.27
C SER A 78 11.29 7.31 -0.69
N TRP A 79 11.35 6.86 0.56
CA TRP A 79 10.19 6.36 1.31
C TRP A 79 9.68 7.40 2.31
N VAL A 80 8.37 7.40 2.56
CA VAL A 80 7.73 8.34 3.49
C VAL A 80 7.29 7.59 4.74
N TYR A 81 7.83 7.98 5.90
CA TYR A 81 7.44 7.42 7.19
C TYR A 81 6.05 7.92 7.61
N TYR A 82 5.17 7.01 8.03
CA TYR A 82 3.91 7.35 8.63
C TYR A 82 3.88 6.96 10.11
N ASN A 83 3.94 7.95 11.00
CA ASN A 83 4.01 7.73 12.45
C ASN A 83 2.86 6.87 13.00
N THR A 84 1.67 6.94 12.40
CA THR A 84 0.47 6.24 12.91
C THR A 84 0.56 4.72 12.75
N THR A 85 1.17 4.24 11.66
CA THR A 85 1.36 2.80 11.42
C THR A 85 2.76 2.34 11.81
N GLY A 86 3.71 3.27 11.90
CA GLY A 86 5.12 2.95 12.09
C GLY A 86 5.78 2.38 10.84
N PHE A 87 5.12 2.44 9.69
CA PHE A 87 5.63 1.91 8.43
C PHE A 87 6.06 3.01 7.46
N CYS A 88 6.79 2.59 6.43
CA CYS A 88 7.26 3.44 5.35
C CYS A 88 6.46 3.13 4.09
N TYR A 89 6.06 4.16 3.34
CA TYR A 89 5.28 4.00 2.12
C TYR A 89 5.97 4.66 0.94
N LYS A 90 5.85 4.07 -0.24
CA LYS A 90 6.41 4.60 -1.49
C LYS A 90 5.43 4.44 -2.64
N LEU A 91 5.03 5.55 -3.25
CA LEU A 91 4.26 5.55 -4.49
C LEU A 91 5.19 5.23 -5.67
N ILE A 92 4.83 4.20 -6.43
CA ILE A 92 5.50 3.83 -7.68
C ILE A 92 4.59 4.19 -8.85
N ARG A 93 5.05 5.15 -9.68
CA ARG A 93 4.26 5.78 -10.75
C ARG A 93 4.13 5.00 -12.06
N PRO A 94 5.10 4.18 -12.50
CA PRO A 94 4.89 3.35 -13.67
C PRO A 94 3.67 2.43 -13.49
N ASN A 95 2.74 2.48 -14.43
CA ASN A 95 1.57 1.61 -14.38
C ASN A 95 1.98 0.18 -14.73
N THR A 96 1.64 -0.78 -13.87
CA THR A 96 1.93 -2.20 -14.09
C THR A 96 0.81 -3.10 -13.59
N THR A 97 0.88 -4.40 -13.88
CA THR A 97 -0.10 -5.38 -13.37
C THR A 97 0.14 -5.64 -11.88
N TRP A 98 -0.89 -6.11 -11.17
CA TRP A 98 -0.80 -6.36 -9.73
C TRP A 98 0.35 -7.31 -9.36
N HIS A 99 0.55 -8.38 -10.14
CA HIS A 99 1.64 -9.34 -9.90
C HIS A 99 3.04 -8.73 -10.04
N ILE A 100 3.23 -7.85 -11.04
CA ILE A 100 4.52 -7.17 -11.23
C ILE A 100 4.71 -6.09 -10.18
N ALA A 101 3.63 -5.41 -9.75
CA ALA A 101 3.68 -4.42 -8.69
C ALA A 101 4.19 -5.03 -7.37
N GLU A 102 3.66 -6.20 -6.98
CA GLU A 102 4.15 -6.93 -5.81
C GLU A 102 5.62 -7.34 -5.96
N ALA A 103 6.02 -7.89 -7.11
CA ALA A 103 7.40 -8.28 -7.36
C ALA A 103 8.37 -7.08 -7.22
N LEU A 104 7.95 -5.87 -7.62
CA LEU A 104 8.72 -4.64 -7.47
C LEU A 104 8.81 -4.20 -6.00
N CYS A 105 7.75 -4.32 -5.21
CA CYS A 105 7.81 -4.06 -3.77
C CYS A 105 8.75 -5.06 -3.05
N VAL A 106 8.63 -6.35 -3.37
CA VAL A 106 9.49 -7.41 -2.80
C VAL A 106 10.96 -7.18 -3.11
N LYS A 107 11.28 -6.66 -4.30
CA LYS A 107 12.65 -6.28 -4.67
C LYS A 107 13.24 -5.20 -3.76
N GLU A 108 12.42 -4.33 -3.18
CA GLU A 108 12.79 -3.34 -2.17
C GLU A 108 12.54 -3.81 -0.72
N ASN A 109 12.39 -5.13 -0.51
CA ASN A 109 12.14 -5.76 0.80
C ASN A 109 10.85 -5.25 1.48
N ALA A 110 9.84 -5.01 0.66
CA ALA A 110 8.52 -4.47 1.00
C ALA A 110 7.41 -5.33 0.38
N HIS A 111 6.15 -4.98 0.64
CA HIS A 111 4.98 -5.58 -0.01
C HIS A 111 4.08 -4.49 -0.59
N LEU A 112 3.13 -4.84 -1.45
CA LEU A 112 2.00 -3.95 -1.72
C LEU A 112 1.32 -3.55 -0.41
N ALA A 113 1.00 -2.25 -0.27
CA ALA A 113 0.44 -1.72 0.96
C ALA A 113 -0.87 -2.40 1.34
N SER A 114 -0.92 -2.91 2.56
CA SER A 114 -2.13 -3.25 3.28
C SER A 114 -2.70 -2.00 3.95
N ILE A 115 -4.00 -2.00 4.26
CA ILE A 115 -4.67 -0.83 4.83
C ILE A 115 -5.55 -1.28 5.99
N HIS A 116 -5.20 -0.82 7.18
CA HIS A 116 -5.76 -1.23 8.48
C HIS A 116 -6.52 -0.11 9.20
N SER A 117 -6.51 1.10 8.64
CA SER A 117 -7.26 2.21 9.23
C SER A 117 -7.73 3.25 8.22
N TYR A 118 -8.73 4.03 8.63
CA TYR A 118 -9.18 5.17 7.86
C TYR A 118 -8.06 6.23 7.67
N SER A 119 -7.27 6.50 8.72
CA SER A 119 -6.18 7.47 8.68
C SER A 119 -5.07 7.06 7.71
N GLU A 120 -4.72 5.78 7.69
CA GLU A 120 -3.78 5.20 6.74
C GLU A 120 -4.31 5.26 5.30
N ASN A 121 -5.57 4.88 5.09
CA ASN A 121 -6.22 5.00 3.78
C ASN A 121 -6.16 6.44 3.25
N LEU A 122 -6.42 7.43 4.11
CA LEU A 122 -6.29 8.84 3.75
C LEU A 122 -4.84 9.20 3.44
N PHE A 123 -3.88 8.74 4.24
CA PHE A 123 -2.46 9.03 4.04
C PHE A 123 -1.98 8.59 2.64
N ILE A 124 -2.23 7.33 2.27
CA ILE A 124 -1.76 6.77 0.99
C ILE A 124 -2.55 7.27 -0.23
N THR A 125 -3.78 7.75 -0.05
CA THR A 125 -4.61 8.30 -1.15
C THR A 125 -4.58 9.82 -1.23
N CYS A 126 -3.95 10.50 -0.27
CA CYS A 126 -3.86 11.95 -0.24
C CYS A 126 -2.97 12.47 -1.38
N LYS A 127 -3.44 13.53 -2.05
CA LYS A 127 -2.68 14.20 -3.13
C LYS A 127 -1.26 14.60 -2.73
N ARG A 128 -1.02 14.94 -1.47
CA ARG A 128 0.30 15.33 -0.95
C ARG A 128 1.30 14.17 -0.95
N PHE A 129 0.84 12.95 -0.65
CA PHE A 129 1.66 11.74 -0.81
C PHE A 129 1.87 11.39 -2.29
N LEU A 130 0.88 11.71 -3.15
CA LEU A 130 0.92 11.35 -4.57
C LEU A 130 1.73 12.31 -5.46
N GLN A 131 2.11 13.49 -4.97
CA GLN A 131 2.93 14.44 -5.73
C GLN A 131 4.43 14.16 -5.59
N PRO A 132 5.23 14.40 -6.64
CA PRO A 132 6.68 14.37 -6.48
C PRO A 132 7.05 15.48 -5.48
N TYR A 133 7.95 15.19 -4.55
CA TYR A 133 8.60 16.24 -3.78
C TYR A 133 9.33 17.14 -4.79
N THR A 134 8.71 18.27 -5.16
CA THR A 134 9.45 19.38 -5.74
C THR A 134 10.25 19.98 -4.61
N THR A 135 11.57 19.78 -4.65
CA THR A 135 12.51 20.65 -3.95
C THR A 135 12.21 22.09 -4.38
N LEU A 136 11.89 22.94 -3.40
CA LEU A 136 11.83 24.39 -3.60
C LEU A 136 13.22 24.94 -3.93
#